data_AF-A0A3B9I6U2-F1
#
_entry.id   AF-A0A3B9I6U2-F1
#
_cell.length_a   1.000
_cell.length_b   1.000
_cell.length_c   1.000
_cell.angle_alpha   90.00
_cell.angle_beta   90.00
_cell.angle_gamma   90.00
#
_symmetry.space_group_name_H-M   'P 1'
#
loop_
_entity.id
_entity.type
_entity.pdbx_description
1 polymer ?
#
loop_
_entity_poly.entity_id
_entity_poly.type
_entity_poly.pdbx_seq_one_letter_code
_entity_poly.pdbx_strand_id
1 'polypeptide(L)'
;MMEMIRINEIKFDLEENFDDAAIRAKICRKTKLKAEQLLSYHIVRESVDARKGITFSYTIDIETSKSNLLLQNGFKQAPESFVPIDLVLQNKLMSKAQESVERPVVIGFGPSGIFAALQLARAGLKPIVLEMGEDVDARYDSVETFWKTGELNPDSNVQFGEGGAGTFSDGKLTTRIKDQRIEFVLGEMVVAGAPEEIIYKNKPHIGTDLLCDVVKNIRNKIIH
;
A
#
# COMPACT_ATOMS: atom_id res chain seq x y z
N MET A 1 8.92 -21.73 4.36
CA MET A 1 8.47 -20.70 3.39
C MET A 1 8.71 -21.26 2.00
N MET A 2 7.72 -21.24 1.12
CA MET A 2 7.92 -21.63 -0.28
C MET A 2 8.70 -20.50 -0.98
N GLU A 3 9.76 -20.86 -1.69
CA GLU A 3 10.57 -19.89 -2.43
C GLU A 3 9.77 -19.35 -3.61
N MET A 4 9.58 -18.03 -3.64
CA MET A 4 8.95 -17.36 -4.78
C MET A 4 9.94 -17.17 -5.92
N ILE A 5 9.46 -17.26 -7.16
CA ILE A 5 10.28 -17.10 -8.37
C ILE A 5 9.88 -15.80 -9.07
N ARG A 6 10.86 -14.98 -9.43
CA ARG A 6 10.63 -13.70 -10.12
C ARG A 6 10.61 -13.86 -11.63
N ILE A 7 9.50 -13.49 -12.24
CA ILE A 7 9.27 -13.49 -13.69
C ILE A 7 9.22 -12.05 -14.17
N ASN A 8 10.23 -11.65 -14.94
CA ASN A 8 10.29 -10.31 -15.54
C ASN A 8 9.65 -10.30 -16.92
N GLU A 9 9.23 -9.12 -17.39
CA GLU A 9 8.75 -8.86 -18.75
C GLU A 9 7.58 -9.74 -19.18
N ILE A 10 6.56 -9.87 -18.33
CA ILE A 10 5.24 -10.32 -18.77
C ILE A 10 4.60 -9.11 -19.46
N LYS A 11 4.55 -9.12 -20.79
CA LYS A 11 4.12 -7.95 -21.58
C LYS A 11 2.65 -8.04 -21.95
N PHE A 12 1.92 -6.95 -21.86
CA PHE A 12 0.55 -6.75 -22.36
C PHE A 12 0.51 -5.53 -23.28
N ASP A 13 -0.14 -5.66 -24.42
CA ASP A 13 -0.44 -4.50 -25.27
C ASP A 13 -1.69 -3.77 -24.75
N LEU A 14 -1.86 -2.49 -25.13
CA LEU A 14 -2.93 -1.63 -24.61
C LEU A 14 -4.35 -2.22 -24.76
N GLU A 15 -4.61 -2.87 -25.89
CA GLU A 15 -5.92 -3.46 -26.24
C GLU A 15 -6.14 -4.83 -25.58
N GLU A 16 -5.13 -5.38 -24.92
CA GLU A 16 -5.18 -6.72 -24.38
C GLU A 16 -5.87 -6.74 -23.01
N ASN A 17 -6.76 -7.71 -22.81
CA ASN A 17 -7.47 -7.86 -21.55
C ASN A 17 -6.48 -8.17 -20.41
N PHE A 18 -6.61 -7.44 -19.31
CA PHE A 18 -5.77 -7.55 -18.13
C PHE A 18 -6.58 -8.08 -16.94
N ASP A 19 -6.93 -9.36 -17.02
CA ASP A 19 -7.62 -10.09 -15.95
C ASP A 19 -6.77 -11.26 -15.40
N ASP A 20 -7.21 -11.86 -14.29
CA ASP A 20 -6.49 -12.97 -13.63
C ASP A 20 -6.21 -14.12 -14.62
N ALA A 21 -7.18 -14.46 -15.48
CA ALA A 21 -7.04 -15.52 -16.46
C ALA A 21 -5.93 -15.21 -17.49
N ALA A 22 -5.90 -14.00 -18.04
CA ALA A 22 -4.90 -13.56 -19.00
C ALA A 22 -3.49 -13.50 -18.37
N ILE A 23 -3.40 -13.01 -17.12
CA ILE A 23 -2.14 -12.97 -16.38
C ILE A 23 -1.59 -14.38 -16.14
N ARG A 24 -2.42 -15.28 -15.59
CA ARG A 24 -2.03 -16.69 -15.37
C ARG A 24 -1.61 -17.38 -16.66
N ALA A 25 -2.34 -17.16 -17.75
CA ALA A 25 -2.01 -17.73 -19.06
C ALA A 25 -0.63 -17.27 -19.54
N LYS A 26 -0.28 -15.98 -19.42
CA LYS A 26 1.04 -15.49 -19.81
C LYS A 26 2.17 -15.96 -18.91
N ILE A 27 1.93 -16.06 -17.60
CA ILE A 27 2.88 -16.64 -16.66
C ILE A 27 3.17 -18.08 -17.07
N CYS A 28 2.13 -18.90 -17.26
CA CYS A 28 2.28 -20.31 -17.67
C CYS A 28 2.98 -20.44 -19.03
N ARG A 29 2.63 -19.61 -20.01
CA ARG A 29 3.29 -19.59 -21.33
C ARG A 29 4.79 -19.27 -21.22
N LYS A 30 5.16 -18.28 -20.41
CA LYS A 30 6.56 -17.86 -20.26
C LYS A 30 7.39 -18.87 -19.46
N THR A 31 6.80 -19.48 -18.44
CA THR A 31 7.46 -20.43 -17.53
C THR A 31 7.37 -21.88 -17.97
N LYS A 32 6.50 -22.18 -18.96
CA LYS A 32 6.12 -23.53 -19.40
C LYS A 32 5.52 -24.39 -18.27
N LEU A 33 4.95 -23.75 -17.25
CA LEU A 33 4.20 -24.43 -16.21
C LEU A 33 2.81 -24.84 -16.71
N LYS A 34 2.28 -25.92 -16.14
CA LYS A 34 0.84 -26.22 -16.21
C LYS A 34 0.08 -25.33 -15.23
N ALA A 35 -1.21 -25.11 -15.50
CA ALA A 35 -2.05 -24.24 -14.68
C ALA A 35 -2.07 -24.66 -13.19
N GLU A 36 -2.08 -25.96 -12.91
CA GLU A 36 -2.13 -26.50 -11.55
C GLU A 36 -0.78 -26.36 -10.81
N GLN A 37 0.29 -26.03 -11.54
CA GLN A 37 1.61 -25.82 -10.96
C GLN A 37 1.84 -24.37 -10.54
N LEU A 38 0.99 -23.44 -10.99
CA LEU A 38 0.97 -22.05 -10.55
C LEU A 38 -0.01 -21.90 -9.38
N LEU A 39 0.53 -21.80 -8.16
CA LEU A 39 -0.28 -21.76 -6.95
C LEU A 39 -0.85 -20.35 -6.72
N SER A 40 0.04 -19.35 -6.73
CA SER A 40 -0.31 -17.96 -6.54
C SER A 40 0.67 -17.06 -7.30
N TYR A 41 0.30 -15.80 -7.49
CA TYR A 41 1.19 -14.77 -8.01
C TYR A 41 0.88 -13.43 -7.37
N HIS A 42 1.86 -12.52 -7.37
CA HIS A 42 1.63 -11.11 -7.10
C HIS A 42 2.44 -10.25 -8.06
N ILE A 43 1.85 -9.14 -8.49
CA ILE A 43 2.51 -8.18 -9.36
C ILE A 43 3.43 -7.31 -8.50
N VAL A 44 4.71 -7.29 -8.84
CA VAL A 44 5.73 -6.52 -8.13
C VAL A 44 5.88 -5.13 -8.74
N ARG A 45 5.79 -5.04 -10.07
CA ARG A 45 6.03 -3.79 -10.79
C ARG A 45 5.33 -3.79 -12.13
N GLU A 46 4.74 -2.65 -12.48
CA GLU A 46 4.33 -2.29 -13.82
C GLU A 46 5.28 -1.25 -14.42
N SER A 47 5.61 -1.40 -15.70
CA SER A 47 6.36 -0.43 -16.49
C SER A 47 5.70 -0.24 -17.85
N VAL A 48 5.81 0.96 -18.43
CA VAL A 48 5.20 1.29 -19.73
C VAL A 48 6.30 1.68 -20.70
N ASP A 49 6.30 1.05 -21.88
CA ASP A 49 7.07 1.52 -23.05
C ASP A 49 6.08 2.10 -24.06
N ALA A 50 6.29 3.36 -24.44
CA ALA A 50 5.42 4.11 -25.36
C ALA A 50 6.13 4.52 -26.66
N ARG A 51 7.32 3.97 -26.97
CA ARG A 51 8.16 4.44 -28.09
C ARG A 51 7.68 4.02 -29.48
N LYS A 52 7.06 2.84 -29.61
CA LYS A 52 6.59 2.27 -30.90
C LYS A 52 5.11 1.87 -30.87
N GLY A 53 4.41 2.25 -29.81
CA GLY A 53 3.13 1.69 -29.35
C GLY A 53 3.14 1.62 -27.82
N ILE A 54 1.98 1.52 -27.18
CA ILE A 54 1.87 1.40 -25.72
C ILE A 54 1.88 -0.08 -25.35
N THR A 55 2.96 -0.51 -24.70
CA THR A 55 3.10 -1.85 -24.14
C THR A 55 3.40 -1.75 -22.65
N PHE A 56 2.61 -2.44 -21.85
CA PHE A 56 2.84 -2.64 -20.43
C PHE A 56 3.74 -3.86 -20.21
N SER A 57 4.67 -3.77 -19.27
CA SER A 57 5.60 -4.83 -18.91
C SER A 57 5.60 -5.00 -17.41
N TYR A 58 5.20 -6.18 -16.98
CA TYR A 58 5.03 -6.55 -15.58
C TYR A 58 6.18 -7.43 -15.09
N THR A 59 6.63 -7.16 -13.86
CA THR A 59 7.43 -8.08 -13.06
C THR A 59 6.48 -8.73 -12.05
N ILE A 60 6.47 -10.07 -12.01
CA ILE A 60 5.56 -10.87 -11.20
C ILE A 60 6.37 -11.89 -10.42
N ASP A 61 6.10 -12.00 -9.13
CA ASP A 61 6.63 -13.07 -8.29
C ASP A 61 5.56 -14.16 -8.16
N ILE A 62 5.96 -15.41 -8.36
CA ILE A 62 5.05 -16.55 -8.40
C ILE A 62 5.40 -17.57 -7.33
N GLU A 63 4.36 -18.20 -6.78
CA GLU A 63 4.48 -19.41 -5.97
C GLU A 63 4.14 -20.63 -6.84
N THR A 64 4.99 -21.65 -6.80
CA THR A 64 4.84 -22.81 -7.67
C THR A 64 5.37 -24.08 -7.03
N SER A 65 4.75 -25.22 -7.37
CA SER A 65 5.26 -26.56 -7.02
C SER A 65 6.51 -26.98 -7.81
N LYS A 66 6.99 -26.15 -8.73
CA LYS A 66 8.13 -26.42 -9.62
C LYS A 66 9.23 -25.36 -9.53
N SER A 67 9.41 -24.72 -8.37
CA SER A 67 10.42 -23.67 -8.13
C SER A 67 11.83 -24.10 -8.58
N ASN A 68 12.29 -25.28 -8.16
CA ASN A 68 13.60 -25.83 -8.53
C ASN A 68 13.80 -25.96 -10.06
N LEU A 69 12.75 -26.36 -10.78
CA LEU A 69 12.81 -26.48 -12.24
C LEU A 69 12.97 -25.11 -12.89
N LEU A 70 12.27 -24.09 -12.38
CA LEU A 70 12.40 -22.73 -12.90
C LEU A 70 13.78 -22.13 -12.62
N LEU A 71 14.33 -22.37 -11.43
CA LEU A 71 15.70 -21.94 -11.10
C LEU A 71 16.74 -22.57 -12.06
N GLN A 72 16.61 -23.86 -12.36
CA GLN A 72 17.46 -24.55 -13.34
C GLN A 72 17.31 -23.99 -14.75
N ASN A 73 16.10 -23.52 -15.10
CA ASN A 73 15.82 -22.87 -16.38
C ASN A 73 16.27 -21.41 -16.45
N GLY A 74 17.02 -20.91 -15.45
CA GLY A 74 17.60 -19.58 -15.44
C GLY A 74 16.68 -18.48 -14.92
N PHE A 75 15.51 -18.83 -14.39
CA PHE A 75 14.72 -17.87 -13.61
C PHE A 75 15.41 -17.59 -12.28
N LYS A 76 15.14 -16.42 -11.71
CA LYS A 76 15.74 -15.99 -10.45
C LYS A 76 14.77 -16.22 -9.31
N GLN A 77 15.30 -16.64 -8.17
CA GLN A 77 14.58 -16.54 -6.92
C GLN A 77 14.17 -15.08 -6.73
N ALA A 78 12.93 -14.85 -6.31
CA ALA A 78 12.55 -13.55 -5.81
C ALA A 78 13.48 -13.21 -4.63
N PRO A 79 13.87 -11.93 -4.45
CA PRO A 79 14.48 -11.52 -3.19
C PRO A 79 13.61 -12.05 -2.05
N GLU A 80 14.23 -12.59 -0.99
CA GLU A 80 13.46 -12.98 0.20
C GLU A 80 12.51 -11.84 0.52
N SER A 81 11.21 -12.16 0.61
CA SER A 81 10.21 -11.22 1.06
C SER A 81 10.78 -10.57 2.29
N PHE A 82 11.07 -9.27 2.16
CA PHE A 82 11.73 -8.50 3.18
C PHE A 82 11.01 -8.83 4.48
N VAL A 83 11.73 -9.23 5.54
CA VAL A 83 11.11 -9.42 6.86
C VAL A 83 10.20 -8.21 7.03
N PRO A 84 8.86 -8.39 7.17
CA PRO A 84 7.94 -7.27 7.17
C PRO A 84 8.52 -6.27 8.14
N ILE A 85 8.95 -5.10 7.64
CA ILE A 85 9.64 -4.13 8.47
C ILE A 85 8.77 -3.77 9.68
N ASP A 86 7.46 -3.90 9.50
CA ASP A 86 6.45 -3.94 10.56
C ASP A 86 6.79 -4.89 11.72
N LEU A 87 7.05 -6.18 11.48
CA LEU A 87 7.40 -7.14 12.53
C LEU A 87 8.70 -6.77 13.26
N VAL A 88 9.70 -6.27 12.55
CA VAL A 88 10.96 -5.80 13.16
C VAL A 88 10.70 -4.57 14.05
N LEU A 89 9.89 -3.63 13.56
CA LEU A 89 9.51 -2.43 14.29
C LEU A 89 8.64 -2.78 15.52
N GLN A 90 7.67 -3.67 15.36
CA GLN A 90 6.81 -4.17 16.43
C GLN A 90 7.63 -4.84 17.52
N ASN A 91 8.51 -5.78 17.19
CA ASN A 91 9.32 -6.47 18.19
C ASN A 91 10.20 -5.50 18.99
N LYS A 92 10.77 -4.48 18.33
CA LYS A 92 11.57 -3.42 18.98
C LYS A 92 10.72 -2.51 19.88
N LEU A 93 9.46 -2.27 19.53
CA LEU A 93 8.54 -1.45 20.33
C LEU A 93 7.95 -2.26 21.50
N MET A 94 7.63 -3.53 21.28
CA MET A 94 7.13 -4.48 22.29
C MET A 94 8.12 -4.63 23.45
N SER A 95 9.43 -4.72 23.16
CA SER A 95 10.44 -4.79 24.22
C SER A 95 10.44 -3.55 25.11
N LYS A 96 10.11 -2.37 24.56
CA LYS A 96 9.96 -1.12 25.33
C LYS A 96 8.60 -1.01 26.03
N ALA A 97 7.54 -1.58 25.44
CA ALA A 97 6.20 -1.59 26.01
C ALA A 97 6.15 -2.36 27.34
N GLN A 98 6.96 -3.41 27.48
CA GLN A 98 7.09 -4.13 28.74
C GLN A 98 7.76 -3.31 29.86
N GLU A 99 8.47 -2.24 29.53
CA GLU A 99 9.19 -1.38 30.47
C GLU A 99 8.45 -0.07 30.80
N SER A 100 7.52 0.36 29.95
CA SER A 100 6.85 1.67 30.08
C SER A 100 5.39 1.54 30.51
N VAL A 101 5.01 2.27 31.55
CA VAL A 101 3.61 2.38 32.03
C VAL A 101 2.86 3.53 31.31
N GLU A 102 3.59 4.45 30.69
CA GLU A 102 3.01 5.65 30.08
C GLU A 102 2.58 5.41 28.63
N ARG A 103 1.41 5.96 28.28
CA ARG A 103 0.86 5.92 26.91
C ARG A 103 1.54 6.98 26.06
N PRO A 104 2.11 6.63 24.89
CA PRO A 104 2.73 7.60 24.00
C PRO A 104 1.67 8.53 23.39
N VAL A 105 2.02 9.80 23.22
CA VAL A 105 1.15 10.80 22.59
C VAL A 105 1.63 11.08 21.16
N VAL A 106 0.70 11.02 20.21
CA VAL A 106 0.91 11.40 18.80
C VAL A 106 0.08 12.66 18.55
N ILE A 107 0.75 13.73 18.10
CA ILE A 107 0.10 15.01 17.77
C ILE A 107 -0.01 15.11 16.25
N GLY A 108 -1.24 15.26 15.77
CA GLY A 108 -1.62 15.25 14.36
C GLY A 108 -1.97 13.85 13.87
N PHE A 109 -3.01 13.76 13.05
CA PHE A 109 -3.47 12.52 12.40
C PHE A 109 -3.41 12.61 10.87
N GLY A 110 -2.35 13.26 10.36
CA GLY A 110 -1.92 13.12 8.97
C GLY A 110 -1.18 11.80 8.71
N PRO A 111 -0.62 11.57 7.51
CA PRO A 111 0.00 10.30 7.15
C PRO A 111 1.08 9.82 8.14
N SER A 112 1.96 10.71 8.59
CA SER A 112 2.98 10.37 9.59
C SER A 112 2.37 9.97 10.94
N GLY A 113 1.36 10.71 11.42
CA GLY A 113 0.65 10.44 12.66
C GLY A 113 -0.12 9.12 12.61
N ILE A 114 -0.81 8.86 11.50
CA ILE A 114 -1.53 7.60 11.23
C ILE A 114 -0.59 6.40 11.37
N PHE A 115 0.53 6.39 10.64
CA PHE A 115 1.44 5.25 10.66
C PHE A 115 2.22 5.14 11.98
N ALA A 116 2.52 6.27 12.65
CA ALA A 116 3.10 6.23 14.00
C ALA A 116 2.11 5.59 14.99
N ALA A 117 0.86 6.06 15.02
CA ALA A 117 -0.18 5.55 15.89
C ALA A 117 -0.50 4.07 15.62
N LEU A 118 -0.57 3.66 14.36
CA LEU A 118 -0.78 2.26 13.96
C LEU A 118 0.33 1.35 14.51
N GLN A 119 1.59 1.73 14.35
CA GLN A 119 2.71 0.93 14.86
C GLN A 119 2.73 0.86 16.39
N LEU A 120 2.44 1.96 17.08
CA LEU A 120 2.34 1.99 18.53
C LEU A 120 1.18 1.14 19.04
N ALA A 121 0.01 1.20 18.38
CA ALA A 121 -1.15 0.39 18.72
C ALA A 121 -0.88 -1.10 18.54
N ARG A 122 -0.27 -1.51 17.41
CA ARG A 122 0.15 -2.90 17.15
C ARG A 122 1.17 -3.44 18.15
N ALA A 123 2.03 -2.56 18.66
CA ALA A 123 2.97 -2.89 19.75
C ALA A 123 2.35 -2.86 21.15
N GLY A 124 1.01 -2.72 21.27
CA GLY A 124 0.29 -2.73 22.55
C GLY A 124 0.50 -1.49 23.42
N LEU A 125 1.12 -0.42 22.90
CA LEU A 125 1.46 0.78 23.67
C LEU A 125 0.27 1.72 23.92
N LYS A 126 -0.89 1.45 23.29
CA LYS A 126 -2.14 2.21 23.48
C LYS A 126 -1.93 3.73 23.29
N PRO A 127 -1.47 4.19 22.11
CA PRO A 127 -1.20 5.60 21.88
C PRO A 127 -2.43 6.48 22.16
N ILE A 128 -2.18 7.73 22.54
CA ILE A 128 -3.17 8.81 22.55
C ILE A 128 -2.89 9.64 21.31
N VAL A 129 -3.89 9.79 20.44
CA VAL A 129 -3.79 10.60 19.23
C VAL A 129 -4.58 11.88 19.44
N LEU A 130 -3.97 13.04 19.19
CA LEU A 130 -4.62 14.34 19.24
C LEU A 130 -4.56 14.98 17.86
N GLU A 131 -5.71 15.19 17.23
CA GLU A 131 -5.86 15.94 15.98
C GLU A 131 -6.63 17.23 16.29
N MET A 132 -6.22 18.35 15.68
CA MET A 132 -6.85 19.64 15.94
C MET A 132 -8.16 19.82 15.18
N GLY A 133 -8.25 19.25 13.96
CA GLY A 133 -9.45 19.33 13.15
C GLY A 133 -10.41 18.16 13.36
N GLU A 134 -11.45 18.13 12.54
CA GLU A 134 -12.55 17.18 12.65
C GLU A 134 -12.20 15.79 12.11
N ASP A 135 -13.03 14.79 12.45
CA ASP A 135 -13.03 13.51 11.75
C ASP A 135 -13.34 13.69 10.26
N VAL A 136 -12.97 12.71 9.44
CA VAL A 136 -12.99 12.87 7.99
C VAL A 136 -14.39 13.10 7.41
N ASP A 137 -15.43 12.57 8.06
CA ASP A 137 -16.81 12.74 7.60
C ASP A 137 -17.26 14.19 7.85
N ALA A 138 -17.11 14.70 9.07
CA ALA A 138 -17.44 16.10 9.40
C ALA A 138 -16.54 17.11 8.67
N ARG A 139 -15.24 16.78 8.52
CA ARG A 139 -14.28 17.57 7.75
C ARG A 139 -14.66 17.69 6.29
N TYR A 140 -15.24 16.65 5.69
CA TYR A 140 -15.74 16.69 4.32
C TYR A 140 -16.79 17.79 4.15
N ASP A 141 -17.77 17.85 5.06
CA ASP A 141 -18.82 18.87 5.05
C ASP A 141 -18.25 20.29 5.24
N SER A 142 -17.27 20.47 6.15
CA SER A 142 -16.56 21.73 6.36
C SER A 142 -15.83 22.20 5.08
N VAL A 143 -15.13 21.29 4.40
CA VAL A 143 -14.43 21.59 3.13
C VAL A 143 -15.41 21.88 2.00
N GLU A 144 -16.49 21.12 1.89
CA GLU A 144 -17.51 21.33 0.86
C GLU A 144 -18.22 22.69 1.04
N THR A 145 -18.53 23.06 2.29
CA THR A 145 -19.09 24.37 2.63
C THR A 145 -18.15 25.49 2.20
N PHE A 146 -16.85 25.38 2.51
CA PHE A 146 -15.86 26.35 2.07
C PHE A 146 -15.79 26.48 0.55
N TRP A 147 -15.79 25.37 -0.20
CA TRP A 147 -15.77 25.41 -1.66
C TRP A 147 -17.03 26.04 -2.28
N LYS A 148 -18.20 25.86 -1.66
CA LYS A 148 -19.47 26.42 -2.14
C LYS A 148 -19.67 27.89 -1.77
N THR A 149 -19.23 28.30 -0.58
CA THR A 149 -19.63 29.58 0.04
C THR A 149 -18.46 30.55 0.24
N GLY A 150 -17.22 30.04 0.29
CA GLY A 150 -16.03 30.80 0.69
C GLY A 150 -15.87 30.96 2.21
N GLU A 151 -16.79 30.46 3.03
CA GLU A 151 -16.70 30.50 4.49
C GLU A 151 -15.69 29.46 5.00
N LEU A 152 -14.55 29.94 5.52
CA LEU A 152 -13.47 29.08 6.00
C LEU A 152 -13.68 28.73 7.48
N ASN A 153 -13.71 27.45 7.80
CA ASN A 153 -13.47 26.97 9.16
C ASN A 153 -11.94 26.88 9.41
N PRO A 154 -11.37 27.71 10.30
CA PRO A 154 -9.91 27.74 10.53
C PRO A 154 -9.38 26.45 11.18
N ASP A 155 -10.23 25.72 11.91
CA ASP A 155 -9.84 24.52 12.65
C ASP A 155 -10.08 23.23 11.86
N SER A 156 -10.94 23.26 10.82
CA SER A 156 -11.25 22.11 9.96
C SER A 156 -11.33 22.53 8.49
N ASN A 157 -10.32 22.17 7.71
CA ASN A 157 -10.21 22.59 6.31
C ASN A 157 -9.32 21.62 5.52
N VAL A 158 -8.97 22.00 4.29
CA VAL A 158 -8.13 21.18 3.39
C VAL A 158 -6.80 20.77 4.03
N GLN A 159 -6.29 21.52 5.01
CA GLN A 159 -5.02 21.22 5.70
C GLN A 159 -5.20 20.50 7.04
N PHE A 160 -6.19 20.90 7.84
CA PHE A 160 -6.36 20.43 9.22
C PHE A 160 -7.55 19.49 9.40
N GLY A 161 -7.37 18.45 10.22
CA GLY A 161 -8.33 17.37 10.47
C GLY A 161 -7.82 15.99 10.04
N GLU A 162 -8.69 14.97 10.16
CA GLU A 162 -8.33 13.56 9.97
C GLU A 162 -7.71 13.28 8.60
N GLY A 163 -6.55 12.60 8.59
CA GLY A 163 -5.74 12.35 7.39
C GLY A 163 -4.88 13.54 6.92
N GLY A 164 -5.00 14.71 7.57
CA GLY A 164 -4.19 15.90 7.32
C GLY A 164 -4.32 16.43 5.89
N ALA A 165 -3.27 17.09 5.40
CA ALA A 165 -3.24 17.68 4.05
C ALA A 165 -3.32 16.66 2.90
N GLY A 166 -3.14 15.36 3.18
CA GLY A 166 -3.18 14.31 2.18
C GLY A 166 -4.61 13.98 1.72
N THR A 167 -5.59 14.08 2.62
CA THR A 167 -6.96 13.58 2.43
C THR A 167 -7.66 14.16 1.21
N PHE A 168 -7.61 15.48 1.03
CA PHE A 168 -8.27 16.20 -0.08
C PHE A 168 -7.32 16.46 -1.25
N SER A 169 -6.41 15.51 -1.50
CA SER A 169 -5.48 15.56 -2.62
C SER A 169 -5.79 14.47 -3.64
N ASP A 170 -5.19 14.55 -4.82
CA ASP A 170 -5.21 13.50 -5.85
C ASP A 170 -4.57 12.17 -5.37
N GLY A 171 -4.12 12.09 -4.11
CA GLY A 171 -3.63 10.84 -3.49
C GLY A 171 -2.39 10.28 -4.18
N LYS A 172 -1.60 11.12 -4.85
CA LYS A 172 -0.42 10.69 -5.62
C LYS A 172 0.68 10.22 -4.67
N LEU A 173 1.05 8.94 -4.76
CA LEU A 173 2.10 8.37 -3.92
C LEU A 173 3.43 8.46 -4.68
N THR A 174 4.11 9.60 -4.51
CA THR A 174 5.24 10.00 -5.37
C THR A 174 6.62 9.70 -4.80
N THR A 175 6.71 8.92 -3.72
CA THR A 175 7.99 8.66 -3.04
C THR A 175 9.02 8.10 -4.03
N ARG A 176 10.08 8.88 -4.29
CA ARG A 176 11.20 8.53 -5.19
C ARG A 176 12.33 7.81 -4.45
N ILE A 177 12.08 7.39 -3.20
CA ILE A 177 13.07 6.82 -2.30
C ILE A 177 12.93 5.30 -2.32
N LYS A 178 14.05 4.59 -2.36
CA LYS A 178 14.09 3.14 -2.15
C LYS A 178 14.07 2.87 -0.64
N ASP A 179 12.88 2.83 -0.06
CA ASP A 179 12.69 2.53 1.36
C ASP A 179 11.79 1.31 1.54
N GLN A 180 12.25 0.33 2.31
CA GLN A 180 11.53 -0.91 2.61
C GLN A 180 10.19 -0.69 3.33
N ARG A 181 9.98 0.46 3.98
CA ARG A 181 8.73 0.82 4.66
C ARG A 181 7.61 1.21 3.70
N ILE A 182 7.93 1.50 2.45
CA ILE A 182 6.93 1.86 1.44
C ILE A 182 5.98 0.69 1.21
N GLU A 183 6.51 -0.54 1.11
CA GLU A 183 5.69 -1.75 0.92
C GLU A 183 4.68 -1.92 2.06
N PHE A 184 5.12 -1.69 3.30
CA PHE A 184 4.26 -1.70 4.47
C PHE A 184 3.15 -0.63 4.39
N VAL A 185 3.53 0.62 4.09
CA VAL A 185 2.59 1.74 3.99
C VAL A 185 1.53 1.48 2.91
N LEU A 186 1.96 1.06 1.72
CA LEU A 186 1.06 0.76 0.61
C LEU A 186 0.17 -0.44 0.92
N GLY A 187 0.73 -1.50 1.51
CA GLY A 187 -0.02 -2.68 1.93
C GLY A 187 -1.11 -2.33 2.95
N GLU A 188 -0.80 -1.50 3.94
CA GLU A 188 -1.80 -1.06 4.93
C GLU A 188 -2.92 -0.21 4.33
N MET A 189 -2.60 0.64 3.35
CA MET A 189 -3.60 1.40 2.60
C MET A 189 -4.52 0.47 1.81
N VAL A 190 -3.98 -0.57 1.15
CA VAL A 190 -4.78 -1.58 0.43
C VAL A 190 -5.68 -2.34 1.39
N VAL A 191 -5.16 -2.82 2.53
CA VAL A 191 -5.98 -3.50 3.56
C VAL A 191 -7.07 -2.57 4.11
N ALA A 192 -6.84 -1.25 4.08
CA ALA A 192 -7.82 -0.24 4.48
C ALA A 192 -8.79 0.19 3.35
N GLY A 193 -8.71 -0.42 2.17
CA GLY A 193 -9.66 -0.19 1.06
C GLY A 193 -9.09 0.53 -0.16
N ALA A 194 -7.78 0.84 -0.19
CA ALA A 194 -7.16 1.42 -1.38
C ALA A 194 -7.04 0.38 -2.53
N PRO A 195 -7.00 0.81 -3.79
CA PRO A 195 -6.86 -0.11 -4.93
C PRO A 195 -5.55 -0.91 -4.88
N GLU A 196 -5.59 -2.23 -5.13
CA GLU A 196 -4.39 -3.09 -5.10
C GLU A 196 -3.28 -2.61 -6.05
N GLU A 197 -3.68 -1.94 -7.14
CA GLU A 197 -2.77 -1.38 -8.13
C GLU A 197 -1.78 -0.35 -7.59
N ILE A 198 -2.03 0.24 -6.42
CA ILE A 198 -1.10 1.20 -5.83
C ILE A 198 0.24 0.57 -5.44
N ILE A 199 0.27 -0.76 -5.23
CA ILE A 199 1.48 -1.49 -4.83
C ILE A 199 2.47 -1.60 -5.98
N TYR A 200 1.98 -1.79 -7.21
CA TYR A 200 2.83 -2.11 -8.36
C TYR A 200 2.89 -1.03 -9.44
N LYS A 201 1.93 -0.09 -9.48
CA LYS A 201 1.99 1.03 -10.44
C LYS A 201 3.16 1.96 -10.12
N ASN A 202 3.83 2.43 -11.17
CA ASN A 202 4.99 3.33 -11.04
C ASN A 202 4.62 4.76 -10.59
N LYS A 203 3.38 5.19 -10.84
CA LYS A 203 2.83 6.49 -10.39
C LYS A 203 1.43 6.25 -9.83
N PRO A 204 1.32 5.59 -8.68
CA PRO A 204 0.04 5.20 -8.13
C PRO A 204 -0.69 6.43 -7.55
N HIS A 205 -2.01 6.38 -7.61
CA HIS A 205 -2.90 7.35 -6.99
C HIS A 205 -4.09 6.59 -6.40
N ILE A 206 -4.60 7.07 -5.27
CA ILE A 206 -5.76 6.49 -4.60
C ILE A 206 -7.04 7.19 -5.05
N GLY A 207 -6.97 8.51 -5.30
CA GLY A 207 -8.14 9.36 -5.49
C GLY A 207 -8.72 9.84 -4.16
N THR A 208 -9.29 11.06 -4.17
CA THR A 208 -9.76 11.75 -2.95
C THR A 208 -10.84 10.97 -2.19
N ASP A 209 -11.88 10.51 -2.88
CA ASP A 209 -13.04 9.86 -2.22
C ASP A 209 -12.62 8.57 -1.51
N LEU A 210 -11.81 7.75 -2.17
CA LEU A 210 -11.27 6.52 -1.59
C LEU A 210 -10.31 6.80 -0.43
N LEU A 211 -9.60 7.94 -0.45
CA LEU A 211 -8.64 8.27 0.59
C LEU A 211 -9.34 8.61 1.92
N CYS A 212 -10.51 9.24 1.88
CA CYS A 212 -11.33 9.49 3.07
C CYS A 212 -11.69 8.16 3.77
N ASP A 213 -12.20 7.19 3.01
CA ASP A 213 -12.55 5.86 3.53
C ASP A 213 -11.33 5.11 4.06
N VAL A 214 -10.20 5.16 3.34
CA VAL A 214 -8.93 4.54 3.77
C VAL A 214 -8.46 5.09 5.11
N VAL A 215 -8.48 6.41 5.29
CA VAL A 215 -8.07 7.06 6.55
C VAL A 215 -8.96 6.61 7.70
N LYS A 216 -10.28 6.64 7.51
CA LYS A 216 -11.29 6.19 8.48
C LYS A 216 -11.10 4.73 8.88
N ASN A 217 -10.82 3.86 7.92
CA ASN A 217 -10.57 2.44 8.16
C ASN A 217 -9.28 2.22 8.96
N ILE A 218 -8.22 3.00 8.70
CA ILE A 218 -7.00 2.92 9.51
C ILE A 218 -7.24 3.43 10.93
N ARG A 219 -8.01 4.52 11.13
CA ARG A 219 -8.41 4.97 12.47
C ARG A 219 -9.12 3.85 13.25
N ASN A 220 -10.06 3.15 12.61
CA ASN A 220 -10.77 2.05 13.26
C ASN A 220 -9.81 0.91 13.66
N LYS A 221 -8.78 0.61 12.85
CA LYS A 221 -7.73 -0.36 13.22
C LYS A 221 -6.86 0.07 14.41
N ILE A 222 -6.78 1.37 14.72
CA ILE A 222 -5.99 1.90 15.84
C ILE A 222 -6.79 1.86 17.14
N ILE A 223 -8.10 2.09 17.05
CA ILE A 223 -9.01 2.15 18.20
C ILE A 223 -9.39 0.74 18.70
N HIS A 224 -9.42 -0.25 17.81
CA HIS A 224 -9.76 -1.65 18.10
C HIS A 224 -8.53 -2.55 18.22
#